data_AF-A0A1C7MB69-F1
#
_entry.id   AF-A0A1C7MB69-F1
#
_cell.length_a   1.000
_cell.length_b   1.000
_cell.length_c   1.000
_cell.angle_alpha   90.00
_cell.angle_beta   90.00
_cell.angle_gamma   90.00
#
_symmetry.space_group_name_H-M   'P 1'
#
loop_
_entity.id
_entity.type
_entity.pdbx_description
1 polymer ?
#
loop_
_entity_poly.entity_id
_entity_poly.type
_entity_poly.pdbx_seq_one_letter_code
_entity_poly.pdbx_strand_id
1 'polypeptide(L)'
;MHDDTALPLIQPTPGPWNLKADSAWSFFTSLLHKPKHGKALSASYFSDLDTNLRQVSSEQGSFRGGAGVVTILRYTDSPIGPYDELMIIPGEFTNPSGARLPRITRIFVSTLESVYNGRRNWNFPKELAKFTFTPSPTVSGATEVRVFSATSYSPVAYASAPFFSIRIKPVMRPLPAIRINSKYLPRVSITFVQPPIDASADSAEDCRVGTNKWRMFDTSDYSGSVRPVRWEGLLEDDDPASKKRKKRMANGKEFPDVMPYSVGIHFSNVALRLPVGTVPGSGSH
;
A
#
# COMPACT_ATOMS: atom_id res chain seq x y z
N MET A 1 35.28 -8.89 18.78
CA MET A 1 34.12 -8.25 19.44
C MET A 1 33.26 -7.72 18.32
N HIS A 2 32.24 -8.50 17.94
CA HIS A 2 31.22 -8.03 17.01
C HIS A 2 30.26 -7.17 17.83
N ASP A 3 30.15 -5.92 17.42
CA ASP A 3 29.23 -4.97 18.00
C ASP A 3 27.82 -5.43 17.61
N ASP A 4 27.10 -6.00 18.58
CA ASP A 4 25.67 -6.28 18.49
C ASP A 4 24.96 -4.93 18.33
N THR A 5 24.85 -4.48 17.09
CA THR A 5 23.92 -3.42 16.69
C THR A 5 22.52 -3.99 16.86
N ALA A 6 22.06 -3.93 18.11
CA ALA A 6 20.70 -4.29 18.49
C ALA A 6 19.76 -3.51 17.56
N LEU A 7 18.96 -4.26 16.79
CA LEU A 7 17.75 -3.75 16.17
C LEU A 7 17.07 -2.78 17.17
N PRO A 8 16.47 -1.65 16.76
CA PRO A 8 15.52 -0.97 17.63
C PRO A 8 14.59 -2.07 18.13
N LEU A 9 14.39 -2.12 19.45
CA LEU A 9 13.75 -3.21 20.20
C LEU A 9 12.26 -3.38 19.83
N ILE A 10 11.99 -3.60 18.55
CA ILE A 10 10.68 -3.80 17.97
C ILE A 10 10.30 -5.21 18.29
N GLN A 11 9.26 -5.33 19.11
CA GLN A 11 8.72 -6.61 19.51
C GLN A 11 8.07 -7.31 18.32
N PRO A 12 8.51 -8.54 17.98
CA PRO A 12 7.85 -9.35 16.99
C PRO A 12 6.40 -9.63 17.41
N THR A 13 5.47 -9.19 16.57
CA THR A 13 4.03 -9.28 16.81
C THR A 13 3.41 -10.11 15.67
N PRO A 14 3.33 -11.44 15.79
CA PRO A 14 2.79 -12.31 14.74
C PRO A 14 1.30 -12.03 14.49
N GLY A 15 0.80 -12.47 13.32
CA GLY A 15 -0.63 -12.52 13.07
C GLY A 15 -1.36 -13.54 13.96
N PRO A 16 -2.71 -13.55 13.97
CA PRO A 16 -3.59 -12.66 13.22
C PRO A 16 -3.68 -11.27 13.88
N TRP A 17 -3.89 -10.24 13.06
CA TRP A 17 -4.17 -8.88 13.54
C TRP A 17 -5.63 -8.53 13.33
N ASN A 18 -6.28 -8.00 14.37
CA ASN A 18 -7.55 -7.30 14.22
C ASN A 18 -7.24 -5.82 14.16
N LEU A 19 -7.66 -5.18 13.08
CA LEU A 19 -7.32 -3.81 12.74
C LEU A 19 -8.58 -2.98 12.72
N LYS A 20 -8.50 -1.75 13.24
CA LYS A 20 -9.52 -0.72 13.06
C LYS A 20 -8.91 0.49 12.39
N ALA A 21 -9.63 1.06 11.43
CA ALA A 21 -9.26 2.32 10.80
C ALA A 21 -10.44 3.28 10.80
N ASP A 22 -10.16 4.56 11.05
CA ASP A 22 -11.20 5.61 10.93
C ASP A 22 -11.57 5.82 9.46
N SER A 23 -10.59 5.68 8.57
CA SER A 23 -10.65 5.98 7.16
C SER A 23 -9.72 5.09 6.34
N ALA A 24 -10.25 4.58 5.24
CA ALA A 24 -9.49 4.07 4.12
C ALA A 24 -10.00 4.72 2.84
N TRP A 25 -9.12 5.25 2.01
CA TRP A 25 -9.46 5.81 0.70
C TRP A 25 -8.84 4.96 -0.39
N SER A 26 -9.68 4.42 -1.28
CA SER A 26 -9.24 3.59 -2.41
C SER A 26 -9.57 4.28 -3.73
N PHE A 27 -8.56 4.42 -4.58
CA PHE A 27 -8.64 5.02 -5.90
C PHE A 27 -8.21 3.99 -6.95
N PHE A 28 -9.15 3.55 -7.78
CA PHE A 28 -8.89 2.51 -8.76
C PHE A 28 -8.11 3.06 -9.95
N THR A 29 -6.95 2.47 -10.26
CA THR A 29 -6.14 2.73 -11.45
C THR A 29 -6.65 1.98 -12.66
N SER A 30 -7.32 0.85 -12.43
CA SER A 30 -8.09 0.12 -13.44
C SER A 30 -9.08 -0.83 -12.78
N LEU A 31 -10.11 -1.24 -13.52
CA LEU A 31 -11.02 -2.32 -13.12
C LEU A 31 -10.79 -3.61 -13.93
N LEU A 32 -10.31 -3.49 -15.17
CA LEU A 32 -10.24 -4.60 -16.15
C LEU A 32 -8.98 -4.48 -17.04
N HIS A 33 -7.86 -4.01 -16.51
CA HIS A 33 -6.64 -3.83 -17.31
C HIS A 33 -6.20 -5.15 -17.93
N LYS A 34 -5.86 -5.14 -19.22
CA LYS A 34 -5.19 -6.24 -19.90
C LYS A 34 -3.81 -5.75 -20.34
N PRO A 35 -2.71 -6.26 -19.76
CA PRO A 35 -1.38 -5.83 -20.15
C PRO A 35 -1.13 -6.20 -21.62
N LYS A 36 -0.51 -5.29 -22.36
CA LYS A 36 -0.02 -5.62 -23.72
C LYS A 36 1.02 -6.73 -23.62
N HIS A 37 1.10 -7.58 -24.63
CA HIS A 37 2.06 -8.67 -24.67
C HIS A 37 3.49 -8.15 -24.44
N GLY A 38 4.22 -8.76 -23.50
CA GLY A 38 5.59 -8.36 -23.13
C GLY A 38 5.72 -7.07 -22.32
N LYS A 39 4.62 -6.37 -21.97
CA LYS A 39 4.70 -5.15 -21.16
C LYS A 39 4.74 -5.47 -19.67
N ALA A 40 5.92 -5.32 -19.07
CA ALA A 40 6.10 -5.35 -17.63
C ALA A 40 5.69 -4.02 -16.96
N LEU A 41 5.55 -4.04 -15.64
CA LEU A 41 5.41 -2.82 -14.85
C LEU A 41 6.71 -2.01 -14.90
N SER A 42 6.61 -0.67 -14.83
CA SER A 42 7.80 0.18 -14.74
C SER A 42 8.52 -0.05 -13.41
N ALA A 43 9.82 0.26 -13.38
CA ALA A 43 10.64 0.11 -12.17
C ALA A 43 10.06 0.84 -10.96
N SER A 44 9.37 1.98 -11.17
CA SER A 44 8.71 2.76 -10.12
C SER A 44 7.62 2.03 -9.32
N TYR A 45 7.13 0.88 -9.80
CA TYR A 45 6.22 0.02 -9.03
C TYR A 45 6.93 -0.80 -7.95
N PHE A 46 8.26 -0.76 -7.87
CA PHE A 46 9.06 -1.53 -6.93
C PHE A 46 10.06 -0.63 -6.23
N SER A 47 10.43 -0.98 -5.00
CA SER A 47 11.55 -0.32 -4.31
C SER A 47 12.87 -0.82 -4.92
N ASP A 48 13.92 -0.01 -4.86
CA ASP A 48 15.26 -0.43 -5.34
C ASP A 48 15.81 -1.59 -4.51
N LEU A 49 15.37 -1.74 -3.25
CA LEU A 49 15.74 -2.86 -2.38
C LEU A 49 15.13 -4.19 -2.84
N ASP A 50 13.85 -4.20 -3.20
CA ASP A 50 13.05 -5.42 -3.35
C ASP A 50 13.22 -6.04 -4.75
N THR A 51 14.47 -6.37 -5.08
CA THR A 51 14.92 -6.98 -6.34
C THR A 51 14.18 -8.29 -6.66
N ASN A 52 14.00 -9.17 -5.68
CA ASN A 52 13.30 -10.44 -5.89
C ASN A 52 11.82 -10.21 -6.24
N LEU A 53 11.15 -9.31 -5.51
CA LEU A 53 9.76 -8.91 -5.80
C LEU A 53 9.64 -8.34 -7.21
N ARG A 54 10.58 -7.49 -7.63
CA ARG A 54 10.61 -6.92 -8.98
C ARG A 54 10.81 -8.01 -10.03
N GLN A 55 11.76 -8.91 -9.83
CA GLN A 55 12.10 -9.99 -10.77
C GLN A 55 10.88 -10.88 -11.03
N VAL A 56 10.32 -11.50 -9.98
CA VAL A 56 9.17 -12.42 -10.11
C VAL A 56 7.92 -11.72 -10.66
N SER A 57 7.79 -10.41 -10.45
CA SER A 57 6.66 -9.63 -10.94
C SER A 57 6.84 -9.16 -12.39
N SER A 58 8.08 -9.12 -12.89
CA SER A 58 8.45 -8.65 -14.23
C SER A 58 8.73 -9.77 -15.22
N GLU A 59 8.80 -11.02 -14.76
CA GLU A 59 8.86 -12.21 -15.61
C GLU A 59 7.75 -12.19 -16.68
N GLN A 60 8.07 -12.71 -17.87
CA GLN A 60 7.16 -12.66 -19.00
C GLN A 60 5.87 -13.43 -18.68
N GLY A 61 4.74 -12.71 -18.71
CA GLY A 61 3.43 -13.28 -18.40
C GLY A 61 3.10 -13.35 -16.90
N SER A 62 3.98 -12.89 -16.01
CA SER A 62 3.68 -12.85 -14.57
C SER A 62 2.63 -11.81 -14.24
N PHE A 63 2.72 -10.60 -14.77
CA PHE A 63 1.68 -9.58 -14.59
C PHE A 63 0.46 -9.85 -15.48
N ARG A 64 -0.73 -9.92 -14.88
CA ARG A 64 -1.99 -10.28 -15.56
C ARG A 64 -3.00 -9.14 -15.67
N GLY A 65 -2.68 -7.96 -15.13
CA GLY A 65 -3.58 -6.80 -15.13
C GLY A 65 -4.71 -6.95 -14.13
N GLY A 66 -5.96 -6.69 -14.52
CA GLY A 66 -7.12 -6.72 -13.63
C GLY A 66 -7.35 -5.39 -12.90
N ALA A 67 -7.87 -5.49 -11.67
CA ALA A 67 -8.18 -4.34 -10.85
C ALA A 67 -6.92 -3.81 -10.17
N GLY A 68 -6.56 -2.57 -10.50
CA GLY A 68 -5.47 -1.85 -9.85
C GLY A 68 -6.02 -0.78 -8.92
N VAL A 69 -5.38 -0.56 -7.78
CA VAL A 69 -5.85 0.37 -6.75
C VAL A 69 -4.69 1.00 -5.98
N VAL A 70 -4.80 2.30 -5.72
CA VAL A 70 -4.03 3.01 -4.69
C VAL A 70 -4.91 3.14 -3.47
N THR A 71 -4.41 2.74 -2.30
CA THR A 71 -5.15 2.86 -1.04
C THR A 71 -4.35 3.62 0.00
N ILE A 72 -5.02 4.52 0.71
CA ILE A 72 -4.51 5.22 1.89
C ILE A 72 -5.35 4.75 3.08
N LEU A 73 -4.73 4.35 4.19
CA LEU A 73 -5.43 3.90 5.41
C LEU A 73 -4.89 4.62 6.64
N ARG A 74 -5.78 4.79 7.62
CA ARG A 74 -5.46 5.38 8.93
C ARG A 74 -5.91 4.45 10.03
N TYR A 75 -5.03 3.54 10.45
CA TYR A 75 -5.34 2.61 11.53
C TYR A 75 -5.33 3.35 12.86
N THR A 76 -6.46 3.26 13.57
CA THR A 76 -6.62 3.78 14.93
C THR A 76 -6.32 2.73 15.98
N ASP A 77 -6.36 1.45 15.61
CA ASP A 77 -6.15 0.31 16.51
C ASP A 77 -5.47 -0.84 15.76
N SER A 78 -4.35 -1.31 16.29
CA SER A 78 -3.64 -2.50 15.84
C SER A 78 -2.78 -3.07 16.98
N PRO A 79 -2.31 -4.33 16.89
CA PRO A 79 -1.40 -4.90 17.88
C PRO A 79 -0.07 -4.15 18.09
N ILE A 80 0.31 -3.26 17.18
CA ILE A 80 1.51 -2.43 17.26
C ILE A 80 1.20 -0.94 17.45
N GLY A 81 -0.04 -0.61 17.83
CA GLY A 81 -0.52 0.78 17.95
C GLY A 81 -1.05 1.37 16.63
N PRO A 82 -1.49 2.64 16.64
CA PRO A 82 -2.03 3.31 15.46
C PRO A 82 -0.93 3.65 14.45
N TYR A 83 -1.26 3.58 13.16
CA TYR A 83 -0.33 3.93 12.08
C TYR A 83 -1.09 4.17 10.76
N ASP A 84 -0.46 4.90 9.84
CA ASP A 84 -1.01 5.19 8.52
C ASP A 84 -0.34 4.31 7.44
N GLU A 85 -1.04 4.02 6.35
CA GLU A 85 -0.52 3.31 5.18
C GLU A 85 -0.84 4.04 3.87
N LEU A 86 0.09 4.01 2.93
CA LEU A 86 -0.13 4.28 1.50
C LEU A 86 0.37 3.07 0.72
N MET A 87 -0.47 2.44 -0.10
CA MET A 87 -0.09 1.27 -0.89
C MET A 87 -0.59 1.34 -2.33
N ILE A 88 0.07 0.57 -3.21
CA ILE A 88 -0.44 0.26 -4.55
C ILE A 88 -0.50 -1.24 -4.78
N ILE A 89 -1.65 -1.66 -5.31
CA ILE A 89 -1.87 -2.97 -5.91
C ILE A 89 -2.03 -2.70 -7.41
N PRO A 90 -1.02 -2.94 -8.25
CA PRO A 90 -1.12 -2.66 -9.69
C PRO A 90 -2.11 -3.57 -10.42
N GLY A 91 -2.42 -4.72 -9.83
CA GLY A 91 -3.27 -5.75 -10.40
C GLY A 91 -2.91 -7.13 -9.87
N GLU A 92 -3.31 -8.13 -10.64
CA GLU A 92 -3.09 -9.55 -10.40
C GLU A 92 -1.80 -10.04 -11.06
N PHE A 93 -1.23 -11.07 -10.43
CA PHE A 93 -0.06 -11.78 -10.93
C PHE A 93 -0.32 -13.27 -10.94
N THR A 94 0.37 -13.98 -11.84
CA THR A 94 0.53 -15.43 -11.74
C THR A 94 1.36 -15.73 -10.49
N ASN A 95 0.87 -16.62 -9.65
CA ASN A 95 1.51 -17.03 -8.40
C ASN A 95 2.05 -18.46 -8.51
N PRO A 96 2.84 -18.96 -7.54
CA PRO A 96 3.37 -20.33 -7.58
C PRO A 96 2.31 -21.42 -7.73
N SER A 97 1.08 -21.19 -7.25
CA SER A 97 -0.05 -22.10 -7.43
C SER A 97 -0.70 -22.04 -8.82
N GLY A 98 -0.23 -21.18 -9.72
CA GLY A 98 -0.85 -20.86 -11.02
C GLY A 98 -2.05 -19.91 -10.94
N ALA A 99 -2.59 -19.65 -9.74
CA ALA A 99 -3.71 -18.74 -9.55
C ALA A 99 -3.33 -17.29 -9.87
N ARG A 100 -4.31 -16.51 -10.36
CA ARG A 100 -4.21 -15.07 -10.57
C ARG A 100 -4.70 -14.33 -9.34
N LEU A 101 -3.80 -13.72 -8.58
CA LEU A 101 -4.16 -13.03 -7.33
C LEU A 101 -3.42 -11.68 -7.21
N PRO A 102 -4.00 -10.70 -6.51
CA PRO A 102 -3.39 -9.39 -6.29
C PRO A 102 -2.06 -9.47 -5.52
N ARG A 103 -1.20 -8.48 -5.80
CA ARG A 103 0.10 -8.30 -5.14
C ARG A 103 0.31 -6.83 -4.81
N ILE A 104 0.77 -6.51 -3.60
CA ILE A 104 1.16 -5.13 -3.25
C ILE A 104 2.63 -4.95 -3.63
N THR A 105 2.93 -3.97 -4.48
CA THR A 105 4.30 -3.79 -5.00
C THR A 105 5.04 -2.59 -4.38
N ARG A 106 4.31 -1.59 -3.87
CA ARG A 106 4.82 -0.56 -2.94
C ARG A 106 3.85 -0.38 -1.79
N ILE A 107 4.41 -0.18 -0.60
CA ILE A 107 3.64 0.23 0.57
C ILE A 107 4.54 1.05 1.50
N PHE A 108 4.00 2.18 1.96
CA PHE A 108 4.64 3.09 2.89
C PHE A 108 3.82 3.15 4.17
N VAL A 109 4.49 3.22 5.32
CA VAL A 109 3.83 3.20 6.63
C VAL A 109 4.47 4.21 7.59
N SER A 110 3.69 4.67 8.58
CA SER A 110 4.13 5.75 9.48
C SER A 110 4.98 5.30 10.69
N THR A 111 5.21 4.00 10.88
CA THR A 111 5.94 3.46 12.04
C THR A 111 6.88 2.33 11.64
N LEU A 112 8.04 2.23 12.32
CA LEU A 112 9.02 1.16 12.08
C LEU A 112 8.48 -0.21 12.52
N GLU A 113 7.63 -0.25 13.54
CA GLU A 113 6.95 -1.46 14.01
C GLU A 113 6.09 -2.07 12.90
N SER A 114 5.45 -1.22 12.09
CA SER A 114 4.66 -1.64 10.94
C SER A 114 5.55 -2.11 9.79
N VAL A 115 6.70 -1.47 9.56
CA VAL A 115 7.72 -1.93 8.60
C VAL A 115 8.18 -3.34 8.97
N TYR A 116 8.71 -3.51 10.17
CA TYR A 116 9.28 -4.77 10.65
C TYR A 116 8.25 -5.92 10.58
N ASN A 117 7.12 -5.75 11.26
CA ASN A 117 6.14 -6.83 11.41
C ASN A 117 5.43 -7.12 10.08
N GLY A 118 5.15 -6.10 9.27
CA GLY A 118 4.50 -6.28 7.97
C GLY A 118 5.38 -7.06 6.98
N ARG A 119 6.67 -6.74 6.93
CA ARG A 119 7.66 -7.47 6.13
C ARG A 119 7.80 -8.90 6.62
N ARG A 120 8.02 -9.09 7.93
CA ARG A 120 8.24 -10.41 8.54
C ARG A 120 7.05 -11.37 8.39
N ASN A 121 5.82 -10.90 8.60
CA ASN A 121 4.65 -11.75 8.69
C ASN A 121 3.98 -12.05 7.34
N TRP A 122 3.96 -11.07 6.42
CA TRP A 122 3.17 -11.13 5.18
C TRP A 122 3.97 -10.78 3.92
N ASN A 123 5.28 -10.53 4.04
CA ASN A 123 6.14 -10.07 2.96
C ASN A 123 5.62 -8.78 2.29
N PHE A 124 5.00 -7.88 3.07
CA PHE A 124 4.67 -6.56 2.54
C PHE A 124 5.96 -5.76 2.34
N PRO A 125 6.23 -5.18 1.16
CA PRO A 125 7.45 -4.40 0.92
C PRO A 125 7.32 -3.00 1.56
N LYS A 126 7.17 -2.96 2.89
CA LYS A 126 6.95 -1.74 3.66
C LYS A 126 8.22 -0.93 3.76
N GLU A 127 8.04 0.38 3.64
CA GLU A 127 9.05 1.42 3.81
C GLU A 127 8.51 2.49 4.76
N LEU A 128 9.37 3.09 5.59
CA LEU A 128 8.97 4.15 6.50
C LEU A 128 8.69 5.44 5.73
N ALA A 129 7.63 6.14 6.09
CA ALA A 129 7.31 7.47 5.59
C ALA A 129 6.59 8.32 6.62
N LYS A 130 6.66 9.64 6.47
CA LYS A 130 5.85 10.57 7.26
C LYS A 130 4.56 10.89 6.51
N PHE A 131 3.45 10.86 7.22
CA PHE A 131 2.13 11.20 6.70
C PHE A 131 1.64 12.51 7.33
N THR A 132 0.95 13.33 6.54
CA THR A 132 0.22 14.50 7.05
C THR A 132 -1.18 14.51 6.47
N PHE A 133 -2.18 14.64 7.34
CA PHE A 133 -3.58 14.79 6.98
C PHE A 133 -4.06 16.14 7.51
N THR A 134 -4.42 17.06 6.63
CA THR A 134 -4.85 18.41 7.02
C THR A 134 -6.16 18.78 6.31
N PRO A 135 -7.08 19.51 6.95
CA PRO A 135 -8.19 20.13 6.23
C PRO A 135 -7.67 20.97 5.07
N SER A 136 -8.34 20.94 3.92
CA SER A 136 -7.93 21.79 2.80
C SER A 136 -8.24 23.26 3.11
N PRO A 137 -7.26 24.16 2.95
CA PRO A 137 -7.49 25.59 3.15
C PRO A 137 -8.37 26.22 2.04
N THR A 138 -8.56 25.51 0.92
CA THR A 138 -9.25 26.04 -0.28
C THR A 138 -10.56 25.34 -0.61
N VAL A 139 -10.82 24.16 -0.04
CA VAL A 139 -12.03 23.37 -0.34
C VAL A 139 -12.62 22.86 0.98
N SER A 140 -13.79 23.38 1.34
CA SER A 140 -14.49 22.98 2.57
C SER A 140 -14.80 21.48 2.58
N GLY A 141 -14.58 20.83 3.72
CA GLY A 141 -14.79 19.39 3.91
C GLY A 141 -13.81 18.48 3.17
N ALA A 142 -12.80 19.03 2.49
CA ALA A 142 -11.74 18.24 1.85
C ALA A 142 -10.55 18.03 2.78
N THR A 143 -9.81 16.95 2.56
CA THR A 143 -8.58 16.61 3.29
C THR A 143 -7.41 16.58 2.31
N GLU A 144 -6.33 17.26 2.63
CA GLU A 144 -5.05 17.13 1.94
C GLU A 144 -4.21 16.07 2.64
N VAL A 145 -3.68 15.15 1.83
CA VAL A 145 -2.79 14.07 2.28
C VAL A 145 -1.45 14.27 1.60
N ARG A 146 -0.37 14.27 2.39
CA ARG A 146 1.00 14.32 1.88
C ARG A 146 1.84 13.24 2.54
N VAL A 147 2.74 12.63 1.76
CA VAL A 147 3.63 11.58 2.22
C VAL A 147 5.07 11.91 1.84
N PHE A 148 5.97 11.81 2.81
CA PHE A 148 7.39 12.17 2.71
C PHE A 148 8.24 10.95 3.00
N SER A 149 9.26 10.71 2.18
CA SER A 149 10.15 9.57 2.36
C SER A 149 11.05 9.76 3.58
N ALA A 150 11.36 8.67 4.29
CA ALA A 150 12.44 8.69 5.27
C ALA A 150 13.79 8.85 4.56
N THR A 151 14.66 9.69 5.10
CA THR A 151 16.00 9.98 4.57
C THR A 151 17.12 9.58 5.53
N SER A 152 16.79 9.28 6.78
CA SER A 152 17.66 8.75 7.82
C SER A 152 16.82 7.94 8.80
N TYR A 153 17.42 6.97 9.48
CA TYR A 153 16.76 6.10 10.47
C TYR A 153 17.36 6.22 11.87
N SER A 154 18.56 6.81 12.01
CA SER A 154 19.22 7.05 13.30
C SER A 154 19.89 8.44 13.34
N PRO A 155 19.18 9.50 13.78
CA PRO A 155 17.75 9.54 14.09
C PRO A 155 16.89 9.53 12.83
N VAL A 156 15.60 9.25 12.99
CA VAL A 156 14.66 9.29 11.87
C VAL A 156 14.50 10.72 11.35
N ALA A 157 14.78 10.91 10.06
CA ALA A 157 14.54 12.16 9.34
C ALA A 157 13.74 11.92 8.06
N TYR A 158 13.09 12.96 7.55
CA TYR A 158 12.24 12.87 6.37
C TYR A 158 12.59 13.94 5.34
N ALA A 159 12.33 13.64 4.07
CA ALA A 159 12.46 14.59 2.99
C ALA A 159 11.57 15.82 3.21
N SER A 160 12.03 16.99 2.75
CA SER A 160 11.27 18.24 2.82
C SER A 160 10.13 18.30 1.80
N ALA A 161 10.31 17.67 0.64
CA ALA A 161 9.31 17.58 -0.42
C ALA A 161 8.53 16.25 -0.34
N PRO A 162 7.20 16.26 -0.51
CA PRO A 162 6.42 15.03 -0.53
C PRO A 162 6.58 14.31 -1.87
N PHE A 163 6.70 12.99 -1.85
CA PHE A 163 6.66 12.17 -3.07
C PHE A 163 5.24 11.80 -3.51
N PHE A 164 4.27 11.97 -2.61
CA PHE A 164 2.84 11.75 -2.84
C PHE A 164 2.05 12.89 -2.22
N SER A 165 1.13 13.50 -2.97
CA SER A 165 0.32 14.60 -2.49
C SER A 165 -1.02 14.66 -3.23
N ILE A 166 -2.12 14.55 -2.49
CA ILE A 166 -3.48 14.62 -3.03
C ILE A 166 -4.40 15.43 -2.14
N ARG A 167 -5.49 15.93 -2.73
CA ARG A 167 -6.66 16.43 -2.01
C ARG A 167 -7.85 15.51 -2.27
N ILE A 168 -8.42 15.00 -1.19
CA ILE A 168 -9.61 14.16 -1.19
C ILE A 168 -10.80 15.06 -0.86
N LYS A 169 -11.82 15.08 -1.72
CA LYS A 169 -12.99 15.95 -1.57
C LYS A 169 -14.30 15.16 -1.61
N PRO A 170 -15.31 15.57 -0.84
CA PRO A 170 -16.66 15.01 -0.95
C PRO A 170 -17.18 15.12 -2.38
N VAL A 171 -18.03 14.17 -2.79
CA VAL A 171 -18.84 14.36 -4.00
C VAL A 171 -19.92 15.43 -3.73
N MET A 172 -20.24 16.26 -4.72
CA MET A 172 -21.20 17.36 -4.56
C MET A 172 -22.63 16.91 -4.22
N ARG A 173 -22.99 15.65 -4.52
CA ARG A 173 -24.33 15.11 -4.22
C ARG A 173 -24.28 14.33 -2.90
N PRO A 174 -25.19 14.59 -1.94
CA PRO A 174 -25.27 13.82 -0.72
C PRO A 174 -25.71 12.40 -1.07
N LEU A 175 -24.76 11.46 -1.03
CA LEU A 175 -25.04 10.04 -1.17
C LEU A 175 -25.00 9.39 0.21
N PRO A 176 -26.01 8.58 0.58
CA PRO A 176 -26.01 7.89 1.87
C PRO A 176 -24.80 6.96 1.95
N ALA A 177 -24.26 6.79 3.16
CA ALA A 177 -23.28 5.74 3.39
C ALA A 177 -23.93 4.37 3.22
N ILE A 178 -23.25 3.50 2.48
CA ILE A 178 -23.67 2.10 2.35
C ILE A 178 -22.84 1.29 3.35
N ARG A 179 -23.51 0.60 4.27
CA ARG A 179 -22.83 -0.33 5.18
C ARG A 179 -22.44 -1.57 4.40
N ILE A 180 -21.16 -1.92 4.45
CA ILE A 180 -20.62 -3.14 3.85
C ILE A 180 -20.15 -4.05 4.98
N ASN A 181 -20.51 -5.32 4.88
CA ASN A 181 -19.92 -6.39 5.66
C ASN A 181 -19.70 -7.58 4.73
N SER A 182 -18.47 -8.08 4.68
CA SER A 182 -18.07 -9.12 3.75
C SER A 182 -18.77 -10.46 3.98
N LYS A 183 -19.33 -10.71 5.18
CA LYS A 183 -20.18 -11.88 5.45
C LYS A 183 -21.40 -11.95 4.53
N TYR A 184 -21.85 -10.81 3.99
CA TYR A 184 -22.96 -10.72 3.04
C TYR A 184 -22.48 -10.58 1.58
N LEU A 185 -21.17 -10.59 1.34
CA LEU A 185 -20.52 -10.57 0.01
C LEU A 185 -19.62 -11.80 -0.19
N PRO A 186 -20.13 -13.05 -0.03
CA PRO A 186 -19.30 -14.26 0.02
C PRO A 186 -18.55 -14.59 -1.29
N ARG A 187 -18.82 -13.87 -2.39
CA ARG A 187 -18.13 -14.03 -3.68
C ARG A 187 -16.97 -13.06 -3.90
N VAL A 188 -16.70 -12.15 -2.96
CA VAL A 188 -15.61 -11.19 -3.04
C VAL A 188 -14.50 -11.65 -2.10
N SER A 189 -13.63 -12.55 -2.59
CA SER A 189 -12.40 -12.89 -1.87
C SER A 189 -11.30 -11.90 -2.23
N ILE A 190 -10.61 -11.39 -1.22
CA ILE A 190 -9.41 -10.59 -1.35
C ILE A 190 -8.25 -11.41 -0.78
N THR A 191 -7.81 -12.41 -1.54
CA THR A 191 -6.63 -13.21 -1.22
C THR A 191 -5.40 -12.58 -1.89
N PHE A 192 -4.37 -12.29 -1.10
CA PHE A 192 -3.09 -11.81 -1.58
C PHE A 192 -2.05 -12.93 -1.60
N VAL A 193 -1.13 -12.85 -2.55
CA VAL A 193 0.08 -13.67 -2.57
C VAL A 193 1.30 -12.80 -2.80
N GLN A 194 2.20 -12.80 -1.81
CA GLN A 194 3.42 -12.02 -1.80
C GLN A 194 4.67 -12.92 -1.91
N PRO A 195 5.60 -12.62 -2.83
CA PRO A 195 6.88 -13.32 -2.90
C PRO A 195 7.76 -12.99 -1.68
N PRO A 196 8.83 -13.76 -1.45
CA PRO A 196 9.90 -13.34 -0.56
C PRO A 196 10.41 -11.94 -0.93
N ILE A 197 10.88 -11.20 0.06
CA ILE A 197 11.41 -9.82 -0.10
C ILE A 197 12.81 -9.72 0.49
N ASP A 198 13.60 -8.80 -0.03
CA ASP A 198 15.02 -8.66 0.30
C ASP A 198 15.20 -7.93 1.65
N ALA A 199 16.32 -8.19 2.34
CA ALA A 199 16.69 -7.48 3.56
C ALA A 199 17.55 -6.26 3.20
N SER A 200 17.31 -5.13 3.85
CA SER A 200 18.22 -3.98 3.80
C SER A 200 19.54 -4.32 4.49
N ALA A 201 20.64 -3.77 3.98
CA ALA A 201 21.95 -3.86 4.62
C ALA A 201 21.90 -3.28 6.05
N ASP A 202 21.11 -2.21 6.24
CA ASP A 202 20.92 -1.50 7.49
C ASP A 202 19.59 -1.89 8.15
N SER A 203 19.16 -3.15 8.02
CA SER A 203 17.91 -3.64 8.62
C SER A 203 17.83 -3.48 10.14
N ALA A 204 19.00 -3.36 10.78
CA ALA A 204 19.14 -2.98 12.19
C ALA A 204 18.67 -1.55 12.49
N GLU A 205 18.53 -0.67 11.51
CA GLU A 205 18.06 0.71 11.70
C GLU A 205 16.70 0.94 11.02
N ASP A 206 16.58 0.54 9.75
CA ASP A 206 15.39 0.82 8.93
C ASP A 206 14.28 -0.21 9.08
N CYS A 207 14.55 -1.29 9.83
CA CYS A 207 13.64 -2.39 10.09
C CYS A 207 13.16 -3.15 8.85
N ARG A 208 13.81 -2.95 7.70
CA ARG A 208 13.47 -3.59 6.42
C ARG A 208 14.06 -5.00 6.34
N VAL A 209 13.54 -5.88 7.19
CA VAL A 209 13.92 -7.29 7.22
C VAL A 209 13.49 -8.03 5.95
N GLY A 210 14.29 -9.02 5.55
CA GLY A 210 13.99 -9.91 4.42
C GLY A 210 13.27 -11.19 4.84
N THR A 211 12.77 -11.91 3.84
CA THR A 211 12.08 -13.21 4.02
C THR A 211 12.49 -14.19 2.93
N ASN A 212 12.22 -15.48 3.12
CA ASN A 212 12.67 -16.56 2.22
C ASN A 212 11.54 -17.47 1.72
N LYS A 213 10.29 -17.21 2.11
CA LYS A 213 9.12 -18.01 1.73
C LYS A 213 8.02 -17.12 1.22
N TRP A 214 7.26 -17.60 0.24
CA TRP A 214 6.03 -16.96 -0.20
C TRP A 214 5.00 -16.88 0.92
N ARG A 215 4.19 -15.81 0.92
CA ARG A 215 3.09 -15.61 1.87
C ARG A 215 1.76 -15.45 1.16
N MET A 216 0.76 -16.18 1.63
CA MET A 216 -0.63 -16.10 1.21
C MET A 216 -1.52 -15.82 2.41
N PHE A 217 -2.47 -14.90 2.25
CA PHE A 217 -3.42 -14.52 3.29
C PHE A 217 -4.69 -13.96 2.65
N ASP A 218 -5.83 -14.24 3.27
CA ASP A 218 -7.14 -13.76 2.86
C ASP A 218 -7.57 -12.60 3.78
N THR A 219 -7.85 -11.44 3.19
CA THR A 219 -8.33 -10.25 3.90
C THR A 219 -9.82 -10.02 3.66
N SER A 220 -10.58 -11.10 3.47
CA SER A 220 -12.01 -11.02 3.16
C SER A 220 -12.87 -10.82 4.39
N ASP A 221 -12.33 -10.86 5.61
CA ASP A 221 -13.06 -10.51 6.83
C ASP A 221 -12.92 -9.01 7.12
N TYR A 222 -13.85 -8.22 6.56
CA TYR A 222 -13.87 -6.77 6.72
C TYR A 222 -15.29 -6.19 6.79
N SER A 223 -15.41 -5.03 7.44
CA SER A 223 -16.65 -4.28 7.50
C SER A 223 -16.40 -2.77 7.60
N GLY A 224 -17.43 -1.98 7.30
CA GLY A 224 -17.40 -0.54 7.46
C GLY A 224 -18.54 0.16 6.71
N SER A 225 -18.41 1.47 6.51
CA SER A 225 -19.35 2.27 5.71
C SER A 225 -18.65 2.95 4.55
N VAL A 226 -19.13 2.73 3.32
CA VAL A 226 -18.55 3.34 2.11
C VAL A 226 -19.29 4.58 1.65
N ARG A 227 -18.56 5.55 1.14
CA ARG A 227 -19.05 6.72 0.40
C ARG A 227 -18.15 7.02 -0.79
N PRO A 228 -18.68 7.51 -1.91
CA PRO A 228 -17.83 7.97 -3.00
C PRO A 228 -17.13 9.29 -2.63
N VAL A 229 -15.89 9.44 -3.09
CA VAL A 229 -15.09 10.66 -2.95
C VAL A 229 -14.42 10.97 -4.28
N ARG A 230 -13.97 12.22 -4.46
CA ARG A 230 -13.08 12.58 -5.56
C ARG A 230 -11.70 12.88 -5.03
N TRP A 231 -10.70 12.79 -5.91
CA TRP A 231 -9.35 13.23 -5.59
C TRP A 231 -8.83 14.19 -6.66
N GLU A 232 -7.81 14.96 -6.30
CA GLU A 232 -6.98 15.73 -7.21
C GLU A 232 -5.52 15.65 -6.75
N GLY A 233 -4.58 15.58 -7.70
CA GLY A 233 -3.16 15.65 -7.40
C GLY A 233 -2.78 17.04 -6.88
N LEU A 234 -1.74 17.10 -6.06
CA LEU A 234 -1.21 18.36 -5.54
C LEU A 234 0.29 18.52 -5.79
N LEU A 235 0.96 17.53 -6.39
CA LEU A 235 2.32 17.69 -6.87
C LEU A 235 2.31 18.47 -8.19
N GLU A 236 3.20 19.45 -8.28
CA GLU A 236 3.48 20.17 -9.53
C GLU A 236 4.50 19.38 -10.35
N ASP A 237 4.45 19.51 -11.68
CA ASP A 237 5.47 18.95 -12.56
C ASP A 237 6.69 19.89 -12.54
N ASP A 238 7.88 19.34 -12.27
CA ASP A 238 9.14 20.06 -12.41
C ASP A 238 9.59 20.17 -13.88
N ASP A 239 8.76 19.79 -14.87
CA ASP A 239 9.11 19.85 -16.29
C ASP A 239 9.11 21.31 -16.80
N PRO A 240 10.30 21.93 -17.02
CA PRO A 240 10.40 23.31 -17.45
C PRO A 240 9.92 23.52 -18.89
N ALA A 241 9.67 22.44 -19.66
CA ALA A 241 9.19 22.51 -21.04
C ALA A 241 7.65 22.46 -21.17
N SER A 242 6.91 22.09 -20.11
CA SER A 242 5.46 21.92 -20.19
C SER A 242 4.69 23.20 -19.85
N LYS A 243 4.03 23.80 -20.85
CA LYS A 243 3.13 24.96 -20.65
C LYS A 243 1.82 24.63 -19.90
N LYS A 244 1.55 23.35 -19.60
CA LYS A 244 0.35 22.92 -18.84
C LYS A 244 0.79 22.22 -17.56
N ARG A 245 0.58 22.90 -16.42
CA ARG A 245 0.74 22.32 -15.08
C ARG A 245 -0.17 21.10 -14.94
N LYS A 246 0.39 19.89 -15.01
CA LYS A 246 -0.34 18.66 -14.74
C LYS A 246 -0.20 18.36 -13.25
N LYS A 247 -1.31 18.41 -12.52
CA LYS A 247 -1.35 18.00 -11.11
C LYS A 247 -1.22 16.49 -11.02
N ARG A 248 -0.19 16.02 -10.31
CA ARG A 248 0.15 14.58 -10.18
C ARG A 248 -0.11 14.11 -8.76
N MET A 249 -0.47 12.83 -8.62
CA MET A 249 -0.65 12.17 -7.32
C MET A 249 0.70 11.83 -6.68
N ALA A 250 1.66 11.39 -7.51
CA ALA A 250 2.97 10.94 -7.09
C ALA A 250 4.05 11.40 -8.08
N ASN A 251 5.31 11.43 -7.63
CA ASN A 251 6.43 11.93 -8.43
C ASN A 251 6.97 10.93 -9.46
N GLY A 252 6.60 9.65 -9.37
CA GLY A 252 7.06 8.61 -10.29
C GLY A 252 8.39 7.95 -9.91
N LYS A 253 9.00 8.32 -8.78
CA LYS A 253 10.25 7.75 -8.27
C LYS A 253 9.99 6.86 -7.05
N GLU A 254 9.60 7.44 -5.92
CA GLU A 254 9.28 6.68 -4.70
C GLU A 254 7.89 6.02 -4.80
N PHE A 255 6.97 6.60 -5.56
CA PHE A 255 5.66 6.00 -5.82
C PHE A 255 5.33 6.17 -7.31
N PRO A 256 4.74 5.16 -7.97
CA PRO A 256 4.52 5.23 -9.41
C PRO A 256 3.54 6.36 -9.75
N ASP A 257 3.83 7.10 -10.81
CA ASP A 257 2.95 8.16 -11.31
C ASP A 257 1.76 7.56 -12.05
N VAL A 258 0.79 7.13 -11.24
CA VAL A 258 -0.47 6.58 -11.71
C VAL A 258 -1.55 7.65 -11.73
N MET A 259 -2.49 7.49 -12.66
CA MET A 259 -3.67 8.34 -12.76
C MET A 259 -4.92 7.48 -12.53
N PRO A 260 -5.33 7.28 -11.26
CA PRO A 260 -6.61 6.65 -10.95
C PRO A 260 -7.81 7.35 -11.62
N TYR A 261 -8.94 6.65 -11.67
CA TYR A 261 -10.22 7.30 -11.97
C TYR A 261 -10.47 8.45 -10.99
N SER A 262 -11.11 9.52 -11.46
CA SER A 262 -11.32 10.73 -10.64
C SER A 262 -12.27 10.55 -9.43
N VAL A 263 -12.93 9.40 -9.35
CA VAL A 263 -13.81 8.99 -8.25
C VAL A 263 -13.19 7.77 -7.58
N GLY A 264 -13.11 7.82 -6.26
CA GLY A 264 -12.72 6.69 -5.41
C GLY A 264 -13.77 6.42 -4.35
N ILE A 265 -13.39 5.56 -3.40
CA ILE A 265 -14.25 5.14 -2.28
C ILE A 265 -13.56 5.54 -0.97
N HIS A 266 -14.29 6.20 -0.09
CA HIS A 266 -13.95 6.36 1.32
C HIS A 266 -14.68 5.31 2.13
N PHE A 267 -13.93 4.42 2.74
CA PHE A 267 -14.40 3.46 3.72
C PHE A 267 -14.15 4.04 5.12
N SER A 268 -15.20 4.15 5.92
CA SER A 268 -15.15 4.69 7.28
C SER A 268 -15.56 3.64 8.30
N ASN A 269 -15.06 3.76 9.53
CA ASN A 269 -15.27 2.78 10.61
C ASN A 269 -14.89 1.37 10.16
N VAL A 270 -13.71 1.25 9.57
CA VAL A 270 -13.22 -0.02 9.02
C VAL A 270 -12.82 -0.93 10.17
N ALA A 271 -13.32 -2.16 10.14
CA ALA A 271 -12.76 -3.27 10.90
C ALA A 271 -12.28 -4.32 9.90
N LEU A 272 -11.04 -4.80 10.05
CA LEU A 272 -10.39 -5.73 9.14
C LEU A 272 -9.63 -6.77 9.97
N ARG A 273 -9.71 -8.04 9.58
CA ARG A 273 -8.85 -9.10 10.11
C ARG A 273 -7.78 -9.45 9.08
N LEU A 274 -6.53 -9.39 9.50
CA LEU A 274 -5.37 -9.84 8.74
C LEU A 274 -4.88 -11.18 9.36
N PRO A 275 -5.09 -12.33 8.70
CA PRO A 275 -4.79 -13.63 9.29
C PRO A 275 -3.29 -13.93 9.32
N VAL A 276 -2.90 -15.07 9.89
CA VAL A 276 -1.51 -15.57 9.78
C VAL A 276 -1.20 -15.90 8.31
N GLY A 277 -0.06 -15.42 7.81
CA GLY A 277 0.38 -15.73 6.45
C GLY A 277 0.81 -17.19 6.30
N THR A 278 0.21 -17.89 5.34
CA THR A 278 0.51 -19.29 4.99
C THR A 278 1.40 -19.37 3.76
N VAL A 279 1.98 -20.54 3.44
CA VAL A 279 2.71 -20.73 2.19
C VAL A 279 1.73 -21.20 1.11
N PRO A 280 1.70 -20.61 -0.11
CA PRO A 280 0.85 -21.11 -1.18
C PRO A 280 1.07 -22.61 -1.42
N GLY A 281 -0.01 -23.39 -1.50
CA GLY A 281 0.06 -24.83 -1.74
C GLY A 281 0.33 -25.70 -0.51
N SER A 282 0.52 -25.13 0.69
CA SER A 282 0.64 -25.90 1.94
C SER A 282 -0.71 -26.25 2.60
N GLY A 283 -1.80 -26.18 1.84
CA GLY A 283 -3.12 -26.64 2.26
C GLY A 283 -3.34 -28.08 1.81
N SER A 284 -3.41 -28.97 2.79
CA SER A 284 -3.70 -30.40 2.68
C SER A 284 -5.00 -30.68 1.93
N HIS A 285 -5.03 -31.85 1.28
CA HIS A 285 -6.23 -32.65 1.07
C HIS A 285 -7.10 -32.75 2.33
#